data_AF-A0A0P0YAB9-F1
#
_entry.id   AF-A0A0P0YAB9-F1
#
_cell.length_a   1.000
_cell.length_b   1.000
_cell.length_c   1.000
_cell.angle_alpha   90.00
_cell.angle_beta   90.00
_cell.angle_gamma   90.00
#
_symmetry.space_group_name_H-M   'P 1'
#
loop_
_entity.id
_entity.type
_entity.pdbx_description
1 polymer ?
#
loop_
_entity_poly.entity_id
_entity_poly.type
_entity_poly.pdbx_seq_one_letter_code
_entity_poly.pdbx_strand_id
1 'polypeptide(L)'
;MAYVSEGLGSLQDWDEVMAYQRKNGSLFNSPSTTAAAAIYSFNDSALNYLDSFTNKFGGPVPAMYPQNIYSQLCTVDALERTGISRIFVCEIRDILDRTYRCWLHNEEDVMLDIPTCAMAFRLLRTHGYDITSDEMAHFCKQSSFDDSIHGYLDDTKTLLELYRTSQLRFSREDLILENIGNWSAKQLKQQLSSNKLSTSARSETSMREELNPDLSHE
;
A
#
# COMPACT_ATOMS: atom_id res chain seq x y z
N MET A 1 -0.55 0.05 18.65
CA MET A 1 0.30 -0.99 19.31
C MET A 1 -0.05 -2.41 18.92
N ALA A 2 -1.24 -2.67 18.34
CA ALA A 2 -1.72 -4.01 17.99
C ALA A 2 -0.73 -4.88 17.17
N TYR A 3 0.10 -4.28 16.32
CA TYR A 3 1.07 -5.02 15.49
C TYR A 3 2.16 -5.75 16.29
N VAL A 4 2.49 -5.27 17.50
CA VAL A 4 3.54 -5.86 18.36
C VAL A 4 2.95 -6.37 19.67
N SER A 5 1.68 -6.77 19.65
CA SER A 5 0.95 -7.20 20.86
C SER A 5 1.55 -8.40 21.56
N GLU A 6 2.40 -9.20 20.88
CA GLU A 6 3.15 -10.27 21.53
C GLU A 6 4.06 -9.77 22.67
N GLY A 7 4.52 -8.51 22.60
CA GLY A 7 5.33 -7.90 23.66
C GLY A 7 4.52 -7.43 24.87
N LEU A 8 3.20 -7.40 24.78
CA LEU A 8 2.31 -6.90 25.83
C LEU A 8 1.67 -8.03 26.65
N GLY A 9 1.57 -9.23 26.09
CA GLY A 9 1.09 -10.41 26.79
C GLY A 9 -0.30 -10.20 27.41
N SER A 10 -0.43 -10.43 28.72
CA SER A 10 -1.69 -10.28 29.46
C SER A 10 -2.11 -8.83 29.72
N LEU A 11 -1.26 -7.84 29.42
CA LEU A 11 -1.62 -6.42 29.55
C LEU A 11 -2.40 -5.91 28.33
N GLN A 12 -2.44 -6.69 27.25
CA GLN A 12 -3.16 -6.36 26.05
C GLN A 12 -4.64 -6.74 26.19
N ASP A 13 -5.52 -5.82 25.80
CA ASP A 13 -6.90 -6.15 25.49
C ASP A 13 -6.93 -6.89 24.16
N TRP A 14 -7.08 -8.21 24.21
CA TRP A 14 -7.07 -9.06 23.01
C TRP A 14 -8.38 -8.96 22.25
N ASP A 15 -9.50 -8.62 22.89
CA ASP A 15 -10.78 -8.45 22.22
C ASP A 15 -10.73 -7.24 21.28
N GLU A 16 -10.10 -6.14 21.71
CA GLU A 16 -9.84 -4.98 20.85
C GLU A 16 -8.90 -5.32 19.69
N VAL A 17 -7.85 -6.10 19.93
CA VAL A 17 -6.89 -6.49 18.89
C VAL A 17 -7.52 -7.43 17.86
N MET A 18 -8.46 -8.29 18.27
CA MET A 18 -9.17 -9.19 17.36
C MET A 18 -9.98 -8.44 16.29
N ALA A 19 -10.32 -7.16 16.51
CA ALA A 19 -10.94 -6.33 15.47
C ALA A 19 -10.07 -6.15 14.21
N TYR A 20 -8.76 -6.42 14.31
CA TYR A 20 -7.80 -6.36 13.20
C TYR A 20 -7.49 -7.74 12.58
N GLN A 21 -8.21 -8.80 12.98
CA GLN A 21 -8.01 -10.14 12.42
C GLN A 21 -8.36 -10.16 10.93
N ARG A 22 -7.43 -10.67 10.14
CA ARG A 22 -7.52 -10.80 8.69
C ARG A 22 -8.32 -12.04 8.28
N LYS A 23 -8.74 -12.08 7.01
CA LYS A 23 -9.50 -13.23 6.46
C LYS A 23 -8.73 -14.55 6.56
N ASN A 24 -7.40 -14.48 6.48
CA ASN A 24 -6.53 -15.64 6.63
C ASN A 24 -6.34 -16.09 8.09
N GLY A 25 -7.00 -15.43 9.06
CA GLY A 25 -6.91 -15.72 10.50
C GLY A 25 -5.76 -15.02 11.21
N SER A 26 -4.85 -14.37 10.49
CA SER A 26 -3.71 -13.68 11.09
C SER A 26 -4.07 -12.34 11.70
N LEU A 27 -3.26 -11.89 12.65
CA LEU A 27 -3.11 -10.48 12.96
C LEU A 27 -1.96 -9.92 12.14
N PHE A 28 -2.27 -9.00 11.22
CA PHE A 28 -1.29 -8.26 10.42
C PHE A 28 -0.29 -9.15 9.65
N ASN A 29 -0.68 -10.37 9.28
CA ASN A 29 0.21 -11.39 8.70
C ASN A 29 1.43 -11.73 9.58
N SER A 30 1.44 -11.38 10.87
CA SER A 30 2.56 -11.61 11.79
C SER A 30 2.36 -12.92 12.57
N PRO A 31 3.19 -13.97 12.34
CA PRO A 31 3.07 -15.21 13.11
C PRO A 31 3.28 -15.03 14.61
N SER A 32 4.18 -14.14 15.05
CA SER A 32 4.41 -13.91 16.48
C SER A 32 3.19 -13.29 17.16
N THR A 33 2.63 -12.24 16.56
CA THR A 33 1.44 -11.53 17.08
C THR A 33 0.22 -12.44 17.04
N THR A 34 0.08 -13.25 15.98
CA THR A 34 -1.00 -14.23 15.85
C THR A 34 -0.86 -15.38 16.85
N ALA A 35 0.36 -15.83 17.15
CA ALA A 35 0.61 -16.83 18.19
C ALA A 35 0.26 -16.31 19.58
N ALA A 36 0.59 -15.05 19.88
CA ALA A 36 0.17 -14.44 21.14
C ALA A 36 -1.36 -14.37 21.24
N ALA A 37 -2.05 -13.96 20.18
CA ALA A 37 -3.52 -14.02 20.13
C ALA A 37 -4.05 -15.44 20.37
N ALA A 38 -3.53 -16.44 19.66
CA ALA A 38 -3.96 -17.83 19.85
C ALA A 38 -3.80 -18.32 21.31
N ILE A 39 -2.73 -17.90 22.00
CA ILE A 39 -2.48 -18.26 23.41
C ILE A 39 -3.44 -17.55 24.36
N TYR A 40 -3.69 -16.25 24.16
CA TYR A 40 -4.44 -15.43 25.13
C TYR A 40 -5.94 -15.36 24.85
N SER A 41 -6.38 -15.48 23.60
CA SER A 41 -7.80 -15.42 23.21
C SER A 41 -8.38 -16.76 22.73
N PHE A 42 -7.57 -17.83 22.65
CA PHE A 42 -8.01 -19.15 22.18
C PHE A 42 -8.74 -19.11 20.83
N ASN A 43 -8.28 -18.23 19.93
CA ASN A 43 -8.92 -18.01 18.64
C ASN A 43 -8.54 -19.10 17.62
N ASP A 44 -9.55 -19.87 17.17
CA ASP A 44 -9.36 -20.97 16.22
C ASP A 44 -8.82 -20.51 14.86
N SER A 45 -9.23 -19.35 14.35
CA SER A 45 -8.73 -18.81 13.08
C SER A 45 -7.25 -18.46 13.17
N ALA A 46 -6.80 -17.92 14.30
CA ALA A 46 -5.40 -17.64 14.58
C ALA A 46 -4.59 -18.95 14.65
N LEU A 47 -5.12 -20.00 15.30
CA LEU A 47 -4.50 -21.32 15.30
C LEU A 47 -4.41 -21.92 13.89
N ASN A 48 -5.50 -21.87 13.11
CA ASN A 48 -5.52 -22.37 11.74
C ASN A 48 -4.48 -21.68 10.84
N TYR A 49 -4.30 -20.37 11.00
CA TYR A 49 -3.24 -19.63 10.32
C TYR A 49 -1.86 -20.17 10.68
N LEU A 50 -1.59 -20.42 11.96
CA LEU A 50 -0.30 -20.94 12.43
C LEU A 50 -0.08 -22.40 11.98
N ASP A 51 -1.12 -23.24 12.05
CA ASP A 51 -1.09 -24.63 11.61
C ASP A 51 -0.79 -24.74 10.12
N SER A 52 -1.20 -23.76 9.32
CA SER A 52 -0.86 -23.71 7.88
C SER A 52 0.67 -23.72 7.62
N PHE A 53 1.48 -23.34 8.60
CA PHE A 53 2.93 -23.34 8.50
C PHE A 53 3.59 -24.68 8.68
N THR A 54 2.95 -25.60 9.42
CA THR A 54 3.51 -26.93 9.70
C THR A 54 3.85 -27.67 8.40
N ASN A 55 2.92 -27.61 7.43
CA ASN A 55 3.10 -28.22 6.11
C ASN A 55 4.01 -27.40 5.19
N LYS A 56 4.09 -26.08 5.39
CA LYS A 56 4.73 -25.16 4.45
C LYS A 56 6.21 -24.93 4.72
N PHE A 57 6.59 -24.78 5.99
CA PHE A 57 7.95 -24.39 6.38
C PHE A 57 8.70 -25.45 7.18
N GLY A 58 8.03 -26.50 7.65
CA GLY A 58 8.69 -27.62 8.35
C GLY A 58 9.34 -27.23 9.69
N GLY A 59 8.99 -26.09 10.27
CA GLY A 59 9.47 -25.64 11.58
C GLY A 59 9.52 -24.11 11.69
N PRO A 60 10.64 -23.46 11.35
CA PRO A 60 10.77 -22.01 11.46
C PRO A 60 9.73 -21.27 10.61
N VAL A 61 9.09 -20.28 11.21
CA VAL A 61 8.12 -19.42 10.51
C VAL A 61 8.78 -18.07 10.16
N PRO A 62 8.40 -17.43 9.03
CA PRO A 62 8.87 -16.09 8.71
C PRO A 62 8.31 -15.06 9.70
N ALA A 63 8.89 -13.86 9.74
CA ALA A 63 8.33 -12.76 10.52
C ALA A 63 6.97 -12.27 9.99
N MET A 64 6.66 -12.54 8.72
CA MET A 64 5.39 -12.17 8.10
C MET A 64 4.99 -13.16 6.99
N TYR A 65 3.72 -13.55 6.93
CA TYR A 65 3.17 -14.39 5.86
C TYR A 65 1.65 -14.19 5.64
N PRO A 66 1.13 -14.19 4.39
CA PRO A 66 1.87 -14.12 3.13
C PRO A 66 2.75 -12.87 3.06
N GLN A 67 3.77 -12.93 2.22
CA GLN A 67 4.68 -11.81 2.04
C GLN A 67 3.91 -10.58 1.54
N ASN A 68 4.19 -9.43 2.16
CA ASN A 68 3.47 -8.19 1.90
C ASN A 68 3.54 -7.80 0.42
N ILE A 69 2.38 -7.69 -0.23
CA ILE A 69 2.29 -7.26 -1.64
C ILE A 69 2.97 -5.90 -1.83
N TYR A 70 2.84 -4.99 -0.87
CA TYR A 70 3.47 -3.68 -0.90
C TYR A 70 4.99 -3.75 -1.10
N SER A 71 5.68 -4.63 -0.36
CA SER A 71 7.15 -4.74 -0.46
C SER A 71 7.58 -5.36 -1.78
N GLN A 72 6.78 -6.26 -2.35
CA GLN A 72 7.01 -6.81 -3.69
C GLN A 72 6.85 -5.74 -4.76
N LEU A 73 5.79 -4.93 -4.69
CA LEU A 73 5.56 -3.82 -5.61
C LEU A 73 6.66 -2.74 -5.51
N CYS A 74 7.12 -2.42 -4.29
CA CYS A 74 8.27 -1.54 -4.10
C CYS A 74 9.55 -2.09 -4.74
N THR A 75 9.72 -3.42 -4.72
CA THR A 75 10.87 -4.06 -5.37
C THR A 75 10.77 -3.89 -6.89
N VAL A 76 9.59 -4.12 -7.48
CA VAL A 76 9.36 -3.88 -8.91
C VAL A 76 9.63 -2.42 -9.26
N ASP A 77 9.03 -1.48 -8.52
CA ASP A 77 9.22 -0.03 -8.74
C ASP A 77 10.70 0.38 -8.67
N ALA A 78 11.44 -0.13 -7.68
CA ALA A 78 12.86 0.13 -7.54
C ALA A 78 13.69 -0.44 -8.70
N LEU A 79 13.39 -1.65 -9.17
CA LEU A 79 14.07 -2.27 -10.31
C LEU A 79 13.85 -1.48 -11.61
N GLU A 80 12.65 -0.95 -11.80
CA GLU A 80 12.32 -0.11 -12.95
C GLU A 80 13.02 1.25 -12.88
N ARG A 81 12.94 1.92 -11.74
CA ARG A 81 13.58 3.24 -11.52
C ARG A 81 15.10 3.18 -11.64
N THR A 82 15.71 2.05 -11.32
CA THR A 82 17.16 1.84 -11.45
C THR A 82 17.57 1.38 -12.85
N GLY A 83 16.62 1.11 -13.76
CA GLY A 83 16.89 0.72 -15.14
C GLY A 83 17.40 -0.72 -15.32
N ILE A 84 17.27 -1.57 -14.29
CA ILE A 84 17.75 -2.97 -14.32
C ILE A 84 16.61 -4.00 -14.38
N SER A 85 15.35 -3.56 -14.43
CA SER A 85 14.16 -4.43 -14.49
C SER A 85 14.20 -5.47 -15.61
N ARG A 86 14.85 -5.16 -16.74
CA ARG A 86 15.04 -6.10 -17.87
C ARG A 86 15.77 -7.40 -17.53
N ILE A 87 16.46 -7.46 -16.39
CA ILE A 87 17.15 -8.68 -15.92
C ILE A 87 16.16 -9.61 -15.19
N PHE A 88 15.07 -9.06 -14.64
CA PHE A 88 14.13 -9.74 -13.75
C PHE A 88 12.73 -9.86 -14.37
N VAL A 89 12.64 -9.98 -15.70
CA VAL A 89 11.35 -9.94 -16.43
C VAL A 89 10.39 -11.01 -15.95
N CYS A 90 10.88 -12.22 -15.66
CA CYS A 90 10.03 -13.31 -15.20
C CYS A 90 9.51 -13.06 -13.78
N GLU A 91 10.39 -12.64 -12.88
CA GLU A 91 10.07 -12.36 -11.49
C GLU A 91 9.10 -11.17 -11.35
N ILE A 92 9.30 -10.12 -12.14
CA ILE A 92 8.41 -8.97 -12.20
C ILE A 92 7.02 -9.41 -12.68
N ARG A 93 6.95 -10.17 -13.78
CA ARG A 93 5.66 -10.69 -14.27
C ARG A 93 4.96 -11.54 -13.22
N ASP A 94 5.66 -12.42 -12.52
CA ASP A 94 5.06 -13.29 -11.50
C ASP A 94 4.48 -12.48 -10.32
N ILE A 95 5.16 -11.40 -9.92
CA ILE A 95 4.65 -10.46 -8.90
C ILE A 95 3.41 -9.73 -9.41
N LEU A 96 3.43 -9.23 -10.65
CA LEU A 96 2.31 -8.48 -11.22
C LEU A 96 1.11 -9.38 -11.51
N ASP A 97 1.30 -10.60 -12.00
CA ASP A 97 0.23 -11.59 -12.18
C ASP A 97 -0.46 -11.93 -10.86
N ARG A 98 0.33 -12.09 -9.79
CA ARG A 98 -0.24 -12.31 -8.46
C ARG A 98 -1.00 -11.09 -7.98
N THR A 99 -0.44 -9.90 -8.15
CA THR A 99 -1.08 -8.63 -7.77
C THR A 99 -2.38 -8.44 -8.53
N TYR A 100 -2.43 -8.75 -9.82
CA TYR A 100 -3.62 -8.66 -10.65
C TYR A 100 -4.72 -9.63 -10.17
N ARG A 101 -4.36 -10.86 -9.82
CA ARG A 101 -5.34 -11.80 -9.23
C ARG A 101 -5.90 -11.25 -7.92
N CYS A 102 -5.06 -10.70 -7.06
CA CYS A 102 -5.52 -10.07 -5.82
C CYS A 102 -6.40 -8.85 -6.09
N TRP A 103 -6.06 -8.05 -7.09
CA TRP A 103 -6.84 -6.89 -7.54
C TRP A 103 -8.25 -7.29 -7.98
N LEU A 104 -8.36 -8.27 -8.88
CA LEU A 104 -9.64 -8.73 -9.43
C LEU A 104 -10.60 -9.27 -8.36
N HIS A 105 -10.07 -9.87 -7.28
CA HIS A 105 -10.88 -10.41 -6.19
C HIS A 105 -11.10 -9.40 -5.05
N ASN A 106 -10.67 -8.14 -5.22
CA ASN A 106 -10.68 -7.13 -4.16
C ASN A 106 -10.07 -7.64 -2.85
N GLU A 107 -8.91 -8.31 -2.96
CA GLU A 107 -8.22 -8.86 -1.81
C GLU A 107 -7.77 -7.75 -0.85
N GLU A 108 -7.92 -8.03 0.44
CA GLU A 108 -7.66 -7.04 1.49
C GLU A 108 -6.18 -6.60 1.50
N ASP A 109 -5.27 -7.50 1.14
CA ASP A 109 -3.82 -7.21 1.04
C ASP A 109 -3.49 -6.09 0.03
N VAL A 110 -4.36 -5.84 -0.96
CA VAL A 110 -4.20 -4.76 -1.94
C VAL A 110 -5.06 -3.56 -1.57
N MET A 111 -6.29 -3.81 -1.12
CA MET A 111 -7.32 -2.76 -1.00
C MET A 111 -7.32 -2.04 0.36
N LEU A 112 -6.73 -2.62 1.41
CA LEU A 112 -6.72 -1.99 2.75
C LEU A 112 -5.83 -0.76 2.85
N ASP A 113 -4.72 -0.74 2.11
CA ASP A 113 -3.68 0.27 2.23
C ASP A 113 -3.61 1.12 0.95
N ILE A 114 -3.76 2.43 1.11
CA ILE A 114 -3.86 3.38 -0.01
C ILE A 114 -2.58 3.42 -0.85
N PRO A 115 -1.37 3.55 -0.26
CA PRO A 115 -0.12 3.41 -1.00
C PRO A 115 -0.03 2.11 -1.79
N THR A 116 -0.43 0.98 -1.20
CA THR A 116 -0.40 -0.32 -1.86
C THR A 116 -1.34 -0.36 -3.05
N CYS A 117 -2.58 0.08 -2.88
CA CYS A 117 -3.58 0.11 -3.94
C CYS A 117 -3.13 1.02 -5.10
N ALA A 118 -2.68 2.25 -4.80
CA ALA A 118 -2.20 3.18 -5.81
C ALA A 118 -0.99 2.63 -6.58
N MET A 119 -0.01 2.03 -5.88
CA MET A 119 1.15 1.43 -6.52
C MET A 119 0.79 0.20 -7.37
N ALA A 120 -0.13 -0.64 -6.87
CA ALA A 120 -0.64 -1.79 -7.61
C ALA A 120 -1.31 -1.34 -8.90
N PHE A 121 -2.21 -0.36 -8.82
CA PHE A 121 -2.84 0.24 -9.99
C PHE A 121 -1.80 0.76 -10.98
N ARG A 122 -0.82 1.52 -10.49
CA ARG A 122 0.18 2.14 -11.35
C ARG A 122 0.97 1.09 -12.12
N LEU A 123 1.50 0.08 -11.42
CA LEU A 123 2.31 -0.97 -12.01
C LEU A 123 1.50 -1.90 -12.91
N LEU A 124 0.27 -2.27 -12.53
CA LEU A 124 -0.60 -3.08 -13.39
C LEU A 124 -0.93 -2.34 -14.69
N ARG A 125 -1.29 -1.05 -14.61
CA ARG A 125 -1.65 -0.25 -15.78
C ARG A 125 -0.46 -0.03 -16.71
N THR A 126 0.72 0.27 -16.18
CA THR A 126 1.93 0.48 -17.02
C THR A 126 2.41 -0.81 -17.70
N HIS A 127 2.09 -1.97 -17.13
CA HIS A 127 2.41 -3.28 -17.72
C HIS A 127 1.30 -3.84 -18.63
N GLY A 128 0.24 -3.07 -18.87
CA GLY A 128 -0.81 -3.42 -19.83
C GLY A 128 -1.85 -4.41 -19.30
N TYR A 129 -1.98 -4.56 -17.98
CA TYR A 129 -3.11 -5.29 -17.39
C TYR A 129 -4.40 -4.48 -17.55
N ASP A 130 -5.51 -5.19 -17.75
CA ASP A 130 -6.83 -4.61 -17.94
C ASP A 130 -7.41 -4.16 -16.57
N ILE A 131 -7.18 -2.90 -16.25
CA ILE A 131 -7.70 -2.21 -15.05
C ILE A 131 -8.22 -0.82 -15.39
N THR A 132 -9.40 -0.48 -14.88
CA THR A 132 -10.03 0.82 -15.16
C THR A 132 -9.78 1.81 -14.04
N SER A 133 -10.06 3.10 -14.27
CA SER A 133 -9.90 4.13 -13.24
C SER A 133 -11.06 4.13 -12.25
N ASP A 134 -12.18 3.49 -12.57
CA ASP A 134 -13.37 3.41 -11.71
C ASP A 134 -13.07 2.73 -10.37
N GLU A 135 -12.14 1.78 -10.36
CA GLU A 135 -11.64 1.10 -9.18
C GLU A 135 -10.96 2.08 -8.20
N MET A 136 -10.42 3.21 -8.69
CA MET A 136 -9.83 4.27 -7.86
C MET A 136 -10.86 5.28 -7.33
N ALA A 137 -12.13 5.19 -7.75
CA ALA A 137 -13.17 6.17 -7.39
C ALA A 137 -13.43 6.26 -5.88
N HIS A 138 -13.14 5.21 -5.12
CA HIS A 138 -13.30 5.22 -3.67
C HIS A 138 -12.36 6.23 -2.98
N PHE A 139 -11.22 6.57 -3.59
CA PHE A 139 -10.36 7.66 -3.13
C PHE A 139 -10.94 9.04 -3.43
N CYS A 140 -11.79 9.16 -4.45
CA CYS A 140 -12.42 10.40 -4.88
C CYS A 140 -13.71 10.76 -4.14
N LYS A 141 -14.30 9.85 -3.36
CA LYS A 141 -15.57 10.13 -2.67
C LYS A 141 -15.36 11.21 -1.61
N GLN A 142 -15.64 12.44 -2.04
CA GLN A 142 -15.86 13.76 -1.40
C GLN A 142 -15.80 13.90 0.14
N SER A 143 -16.09 12.86 0.92
CA SER A 143 -15.80 12.78 2.36
C SER A 143 -14.36 12.34 2.69
N SER A 144 -13.57 11.88 1.71
CA SER A 144 -12.15 11.54 1.88
C SER A 144 -11.23 12.77 1.92
N PHE A 145 -11.73 13.91 1.45
CA PHE A 145 -10.99 15.16 1.29
C PHE A 145 -11.47 16.26 2.24
N ASP A 146 -12.38 15.92 3.15
CA ASP A 146 -12.75 16.77 4.27
C ASP A 146 -11.67 16.64 5.36
N ASP A 147 -11.39 17.72 6.09
CA ASP A 147 -10.19 17.88 6.93
C ASP A 147 -9.99 16.79 8.02
N SER A 148 -10.96 15.90 8.24
CA SER A 148 -10.92 14.82 9.23
C SER A 148 -10.01 13.63 8.90
N ILE A 149 -9.65 13.37 7.62
CA ILE A 149 -8.71 12.27 7.26
C ILE A 149 -7.25 12.74 7.24
N HIS A 150 -6.96 13.94 7.76
CA HIS A 150 -5.58 14.42 7.92
C HIS A 150 -4.69 13.46 8.75
N GLY A 151 -5.26 12.60 9.59
CA GLY A 151 -4.46 11.66 10.40
C GLY A 151 -3.80 10.53 9.59
N TYR A 152 -4.46 10.04 8.52
CA TYR A 152 -4.01 8.85 7.78
C TYR A 152 -3.46 9.19 6.38
N LEU A 153 -3.87 10.32 5.81
CA LEU A 153 -3.49 10.75 4.46
C LEU A 153 -2.42 11.85 4.41
N ASP A 154 -2.04 12.44 5.56
CA ASP A 154 -0.93 13.40 5.63
C ASP A 154 0.45 12.71 5.55
N ASP A 155 0.49 11.38 5.39
CA ASP A 155 1.71 10.70 4.99
C ASP A 155 2.06 11.13 3.55
N THR A 156 3.14 11.91 3.45
CA THR A 156 3.72 12.35 2.18
C THR A 156 3.83 11.20 1.18
N LYS A 157 4.16 10.00 1.65
CA LYS A 157 4.31 8.81 0.79
C LYS A 157 3.01 8.43 0.07
N THR A 158 1.89 8.47 0.78
CA THR A 158 0.57 8.21 0.21
C THR A 158 0.22 9.25 -0.86
N LEU A 159 0.45 10.53 -0.55
CA LEU A 159 0.18 11.62 -1.49
C LEU A 159 1.03 11.51 -2.75
N LEU A 160 2.31 11.15 -2.61
CA LEU A 160 3.21 10.94 -3.73
C LEU A 160 2.75 9.79 -4.63
N GLU A 161 2.33 8.67 -4.04
CA GLU A 161 1.90 7.52 -4.83
C GLU A 161 0.59 7.80 -5.57
N LEU A 162 -0.35 8.50 -4.93
CA LEU A 162 -1.57 8.97 -5.58
C LEU A 162 -1.29 9.95 -6.71
N TYR A 163 -0.38 10.91 -6.49
CA TYR A 163 0.03 11.86 -7.52
C TYR A 163 0.65 11.14 -8.73
N ARG A 164 1.59 10.22 -8.51
CA ARG A 164 2.18 9.39 -9.59
C ARG A 164 1.13 8.60 -10.34
N THR A 165 0.19 8.01 -9.62
CA THR A 165 -0.90 7.22 -10.19
C THR A 165 -1.78 8.07 -11.10
N SER A 166 -2.07 9.32 -10.71
CA SER A 166 -2.86 10.25 -11.53
C SER A 166 -2.22 10.61 -12.87
N GLN A 167 -0.89 10.50 -12.98
CA GLN A 167 -0.18 10.79 -14.24
C GLN A 167 -0.40 9.71 -15.31
N LEU A 168 -0.99 8.56 -14.96
CA LEU A 168 -1.34 7.50 -15.91
C LEU A 168 -2.68 7.71 -16.62
N ARG A 169 -3.15 8.95 -16.68
CA ARG A 169 -4.39 9.33 -17.34
C ARG A 169 -4.27 9.13 -18.85
N PHE A 170 -5.08 8.24 -19.42
CA PHE A 170 -5.10 7.99 -20.87
C PHE A 170 -5.94 8.99 -21.65
N SER A 171 -7.02 9.50 -21.05
CA SER A 171 -7.96 10.38 -21.74
C SER A 171 -8.36 11.56 -20.86
N ARG A 172 -8.77 12.66 -21.49
CA ARG A 172 -9.27 13.84 -20.76
C ARG A 172 -10.62 13.57 -20.08
N GLU A 173 -11.26 12.45 -20.35
CA GLU A 173 -12.52 12.05 -19.75
C GLU A 173 -12.32 11.26 -18.44
N ASP A 174 -11.09 10.86 -18.11
CA ASP A 174 -10.78 10.20 -16.83
C ASP A 174 -10.74 11.22 -15.68
N LEU A 175 -11.95 11.63 -15.26
CA LEU A 175 -12.16 12.59 -14.18
C LEU A 175 -11.70 12.06 -12.82
N ILE A 176 -11.62 10.74 -12.65
CA ILE A 176 -11.20 10.11 -11.40
C ILE A 176 -9.72 10.39 -11.17
N LEU A 177 -8.86 10.04 -12.13
CA LEU A 177 -7.43 10.31 -12.01
C LEU A 177 -7.14 11.81 -11.99
N GLU A 178 -7.88 12.62 -12.76
CA GLU A 178 -7.76 14.08 -12.71
C GLU A 178 -8.00 14.65 -11.30
N ASN A 179 -9.07 14.20 -10.64
CA ASN A 179 -9.40 14.65 -9.28
C ASN A 179 -8.34 14.21 -8.27
N ILE A 180 -7.87 12.96 -8.36
CA ILE A 180 -6.78 12.45 -7.51
C ILE A 180 -5.52 13.29 -7.72
N GLY A 181 -5.15 13.59 -8.96
CA GLY A 181 -3.96 14.37 -9.29
C GLY A 181 -4.03 15.79 -8.77
N ASN A 182 -5.15 16.47 -9.00
CA ASN A 182 -5.36 17.84 -8.53
C ASN A 182 -5.31 17.93 -7.00
N TRP A 183 -5.98 17.01 -6.31
CA TRP A 183 -5.99 17.00 -4.84
C TRP A 183 -4.62 16.66 -4.27
N SER A 184 -3.99 15.56 -4.71
CA SER A 184 -2.68 15.14 -4.20
C SER A 184 -1.61 16.19 -4.45
N ALA A 185 -1.59 16.82 -5.64
CA ALA A 185 -0.69 17.91 -5.96
C ALA A 185 -0.90 19.12 -5.03
N LYS A 186 -2.16 19.49 -4.75
CA LYS A 186 -2.50 20.58 -3.83
C LYS A 186 -1.97 20.30 -2.42
N GLN A 187 -2.19 19.09 -1.90
CA GLN A 187 -1.71 18.70 -0.56
C GLN A 187 -0.17 18.67 -0.51
N LEU A 188 0.49 18.10 -1.53
CA LEU A 188 1.95 18.10 -1.62
C LEU A 188 2.52 19.52 -1.67
N LYS A 189 1.90 20.44 -2.40
CA LYS A 189 2.27 21.87 -2.43
C LYS A 189 2.11 22.51 -1.06
N GLN A 190 1.04 22.21 -0.33
CA GLN A 190 0.87 22.70 1.05
C GLN A 190 1.95 22.15 1.99
N GLN A 191 2.27 20.86 1.92
CA GLN A 191 3.35 20.25 2.73
C GLN A 191 4.73 20.83 2.41
N LEU A 192 5.00 21.12 1.13
CA LEU A 192 6.19 21.83 0.64
C LEU A 192 6.29 23.22 1.30
N SER A 193 5.20 23.99 1.28
CA SER A 193 5.17 25.35 1.85
C SER A 193 5.27 25.36 3.37
N SER A 194 4.73 24.35 4.06
CA SER A 194 4.80 24.25 5.53
C SER A 194 6.07 23.59 6.06
N ASN A 195 7.03 23.24 5.18
CA ASN A 195 8.29 22.57 5.52
C ASN A 195 8.11 21.26 6.30
N LYS A 196 6.96 20.59 6.13
CA LYS A 196 6.60 19.33 6.82
C LYS A 196 7.10 18.07 6.11
N LEU A 197 7.64 18.21 4.90
CA LEU A 197 8.12 17.06 4.14
C LEU A 197 9.27 16.37 4.84
N SER A 198 9.10 15.07 5.07
CA SER A 198 10.20 14.21 5.47
C SER A 198 11.31 14.23 4.43
N THR A 199 12.56 14.16 4.88
CA THR A 199 13.77 14.28 4.05
C THR A 199 13.81 13.28 2.87
N SER A 200 13.12 12.14 3.02
CA SER A 200 12.96 11.10 1.99
C SER A 200 12.18 11.56 0.75
N ALA A 201 11.12 12.36 0.92
CA ALA A 201 10.32 12.86 -0.21
C ALA A 201 11.05 13.96 -1.00
N ARG A 202 12.03 14.61 -0.36
CA ARG A 202 12.76 15.74 -0.93
C ARG A 202 13.78 15.30 -1.97
N SER A 203 14.22 14.04 -2.00
CA SER A 203 15.12 13.50 -3.04
C SER A 203 14.38 13.02 -4.28
N GLU A 204 13.07 12.78 -4.20
CA GLU A 204 12.23 12.47 -5.36
C GLU A 204 11.78 13.74 -6.11
N THR A 205 12.44 14.87 -5.84
CA THR A 205 12.18 16.20 -6.41
C THR A 205 12.66 16.37 -7.86
N SER A 206 12.44 15.35 -8.70
CA SER A 206 12.08 15.64 -10.09
C SER A 206 10.71 16.36 -10.16
N MET A 207 9.87 16.25 -9.11
CA MET A 207 8.61 16.98 -9.01
C MET A 207 8.74 18.51 -8.88
N ARG A 208 9.93 19.08 -8.63
CA ARG A 208 10.08 20.54 -8.62
C ARG A 208 9.87 21.15 -10.01
N GLU A 209 10.23 20.43 -11.07
CA GLU A 209 10.01 20.86 -12.46
C GLU A 209 8.56 20.61 -12.90
N GLU A 210 7.92 19.50 -12.49
CA GLU A 210 6.54 19.19 -12.89
C GLU A 210 5.47 19.98 -12.11
N LEU A 211 5.71 20.32 -10.83
CA LEU A 211 4.73 21.04 -10.01
C LEU A 211 4.78 22.57 -10.19
N ASN A 212 5.79 23.09 -10.88
CA ASN A 212 5.99 24.52 -11.11
C ASN A 212 6.60 24.79 -12.51
N PRO A 213 5.82 24.68 -13.60
CA PRO A 213 6.31 24.94 -14.96
C PRO A 213 6.77 26.40 -15.18
N ASP A 214 6.38 27.33 -14.31
CA ASP A 214 6.71 28.76 -14.41
C ASP A 214 8.13 29.12 -13.96
N LEU A 215 8.94 28.17 -13.47
CA LEU A 215 10.35 28.40 -13.09
C LEU A 215 11.36 27.88 -14.12
N SER A 216 10.91 27.31 -15.24
CA SER A 216 11.77 26.76 -16.30
C SER A 216 12.11 27.77 -17.40
N HIS A 217 11.55 29.00 -17.32
CA HIS A 217 11.73 30.06 -18.31
C HIS A 217 11.98 31.41 -17.63
N GLU A 218 13.15 31.57 -17.00
CA GLU A 218 13.81 32.87 -16.78
C GLU A 218 15.30 32.78 -17.13
#